data_AF-A0A5C8UJ94-F1
#
_entry.id   AF-A0A5C8UJ94-F1
#
_cell.length_a   1.000
_cell.length_b   1.000
_cell.length_c   1.000
_cell.angle_alpha   90.00
_cell.angle_beta   90.00
_cell.angle_gamma   90.00
#
_symmetry.space_group_name_H-M   'P 1'
#
loop_
_entity.id
_entity.type
_entity.pdbx_description
1 polymer ?
#
loop_
_entity_poly.entity_id
_entity_poly.type
_entity_poly.pdbx_seq_one_letter_code
_entity_poly.pdbx_strand_id
1 'polypeptide(L)'
;MAHLRGLRGARRPRGQLPVLALPAPPHRAAHDRHEEGHRRIERRRLPPARPRPHFLSGAVRGSHRNRPVNADAPTASDPIRVDEVWLGGWRGPSLLRVRDGALEYLSPAGSAHHAGPRLAGTILPGFVDSHVHLGLVDASGLVAGGISRVVDLGWDPAVASGWAGSTGPDAVDVEFAGAFLTARGGYPGDRSWAPPEAVRELSTGAEASAAVAEMVGFGASVIKIALNSEAGPVWSDALLEDVVAAAHAADLPVVAHAEGPGQAMRAVAAGVETLAHTPWTERLTDDEVAASAARCAWTSTLDIHGWGDRGRAYDTAIDNLGRFAALGGRVLYGTDLGNGPLPVGLNARELAALGEAGLSTGDLVRALIRSSGSFGARFTWIPGEVAPGREGASWLSTASVVSLVTMEEIYS
;
A
#
# COMPACT_ATOMS: atom_id res chain seq x y z
N MET A 1 -38.42 -60.36 56.91
CA MET A 1 -39.72 -60.44 56.22
C MET A 1 -39.56 -59.85 54.82
N ALA A 2 -39.93 -60.64 53.80
CA ALA A 2 -40.10 -60.36 52.34
C ALA A 2 -38.88 -59.78 51.55
N HIS A 3 -38.17 -60.48 50.64
CA HIS A 3 -38.49 -60.99 49.27
C HIS A 3 -38.84 -59.86 48.26
N LEU A 4 -38.37 -59.74 46.99
CA LEU A 4 -37.67 -60.59 45.99
C LEU A 4 -37.18 -59.69 44.79
N ARG A 5 -36.12 -60.16 44.07
CA ARG A 5 -35.80 -60.10 42.60
C ARG A 5 -36.10 -58.81 41.80
N GLY A 6 -35.23 -58.22 40.97
CA GLY A 6 -34.20 -58.72 40.06
C GLY A 6 -34.67 -58.58 38.60
N LEU A 7 -34.03 -57.75 37.75
CA LEU A 7 -34.13 -57.81 36.26
C LEU A 7 -32.96 -57.05 35.57
N ARG A 8 -32.58 -57.56 34.39
CA ARG A 8 -31.39 -57.26 33.55
C ARG A 8 -31.63 -56.15 32.51
N GLY A 9 -30.54 -55.57 32.01
CA GLY A 9 -30.39 -54.89 30.70
C GLY A 9 -30.61 -53.38 30.74
N ALA A 10 -29.83 -52.50 30.09
CA ALA A 10 -29.04 -52.64 28.88
C ALA A 10 -27.87 -51.62 28.84
N ARG A 11 -26.82 -51.96 28.07
CA ARG A 11 -25.71 -51.07 27.68
C ARG A 11 -26.18 -50.00 26.67
N ARG A 12 -25.75 -48.74 26.84
CA ARG A 12 -25.55 -47.72 25.77
C ARG A 12 -24.52 -46.66 26.20
N PRO A 13 -23.91 -45.91 25.26
CA PRO A 13 -22.47 -45.67 25.23
C PRO A 13 -22.00 -44.28 25.71
N ARG A 14 -20.66 -44.20 25.83
CA ARG A 14 -19.79 -43.05 26.11
C ARG A 14 -20.12 -41.79 25.30
N GLY A 15 -19.90 -40.64 25.94
CA GLY A 15 -19.14 -39.53 25.34
C GLY A 15 -19.84 -38.19 25.26
N GLN A 16 -19.74 -37.38 26.32
CA GLN A 16 -19.46 -35.93 26.27
C GLN A 16 -19.32 -35.41 27.70
N LEU A 17 -18.12 -34.93 28.06
CA LEU A 17 -17.89 -34.10 29.25
C LEU A 17 -17.79 -32.65 28.79
N PRO A 18 -18.35 -31.68 29.54
CA PRO A 18 -18.29 -30.27 29.18
C PRO A 18 -16.90 -29.68 29.44
N VAL A 19 -16.46 -28.84 28.51
CA VAL A 19 -15.25 -28.01 28.59
C VAL A 19 -15.39 -27.04 29.76
N LEU A 20 -14.54 -27.20 30.78
CA LEU A 20 -14.30 -26.16 31.77
C LEU A 20 -13.39 -25.12 31.12
N ALA A 21 -13.92 -23.93 30.86
CA ALA A 21 -13.13 -22.77 30.44
C ALA A 21 -12.37 -22.24 31.67
N LEU A 22 -11.04 -22.30 31.63
CA LEU A 22 -10.18 -21.52 32.52
C LEU A 22 -10.00 -20.13 31.89
N PRO A 23 -10.11 -19.03 32.64
CA PRO A 23 -9.86 -17.71 32.09
C PRO A 23 -8.36 -17.52 31.82
N ALA A 24 -8.03 -16.92 30.67
CA ALA A 24 -6.66 -16.53 30.31
C ALA A 24 -6.21 -15.30 31.13
N PRO A 25 -4.90 -15.16 31.43
CA PRO A 25 -4.38 -14.06 32.21
C PRO A 25 -4.48 -12.71 31.46
N PRO A 26 -4.70 -11.60 32.18
CA PRO A 26 -4.81 -10.29 31.57
C PRO A 26 -3.41 -9.76 31.29
N HIS A 27 -2.99 -9.74 30.02
CA HIS A 27 -2.04 -8.81 29.40
C HIS A 27 -1.63 -9.38 28.04
N ARG A 28 -2.41 -9.09 27.00
CA ARG A 28 -2.03 -9.21 25.59
C ARG A 28 -2.45 -7.94 24.85
N ALA A 29 -1.52 -7.41 24.03
CA ALA A 29 -1.71 -6.23 23.22
C ALA A 29 -2.91 -6.40 22.27
N ALA A 30 -3.51 -5.28 21.83
CA ALA A 30 -4.77 -5.27 21.10
C ALA A 30 -4.72 -6.03 19.76
N HIS A 31 -3.54 -6.19 19.14
CA HIS A 31 -3.39 -6.83 17.83
C HIS A 31 -3.65 -8.35 17.87
N ASP A 32 -3.33 -9.03 18.98
CA ASP A 32 -3.49 -10.49 19.07
C ASP A 32 -4.93 -10.93 19.40
N ARG A 33 -5.83 -10.01 19.77
CA ARG A 33 -7.13 -10.40 20.33
C ARG A 33 -8.14 -10.90 19.30
N HIS A 34 -7.93 -10.62 18.01
CA HIS A 34 -8.96 -10.87 16.99
C HIS A 34 -8.51 -11.71 15.78
N GLU A 35 -7.23 -12.07 15.66
CA GLU A 35 -6.72 -12.84 14.50
C GLU A 35 -7.11 -14.33 14.52
N GLU A 36 -7.54 -14.89 15.65
CA GLU A 36 -7.91 -16.31 15.77
C GLU A 36 -9.34 -16.63 15.29
N GLY A 37 -10.08 -15.63 14.80
CA GLY A 37 -11.52 -15.71 14.71
C GLY A 37 -12.16 -15.91 13.35
N HIS A 38 -11.50 -15.86 12.17
CA HIS A 38 -12.27 -15.89 10.92
C HIS A 38 -11.63 -16.61 9.70
N ARG A 39 -12.29 -17.72 9.34
CA ARG A 39 -12.52 -18.31 8.00
C ARG A 39 -11.39 -19.13 7.34
N ARG A 40 -11.69 -20.44 7.34
CA ARG A 40 -11.19 -21.51 6.46
C ARG A 40 -11.50 -21.19 4.99
N ILE A 41 -10.49 -20.89 4.17
CA ILE A 41 -10.61 -20.83 2.71
C ILE A 41 -10.19 -22.17 2.13
N GLU A 42 -11.08 -22.77 1.34
CA GLU A 42 -10.84 -24.06 0.68
C GLU A 42 -9.74 -23.95 -0.40
N ARG A 43 -8.72 -24.80 -0.27
CA ARG A 43 -7.62 -24.93 -1.23
C ARG A 43 -8.14 -25.33 -2.62
N ARG A 44 -8.13 -24.41 -3.59
CA ARG A 44 -8.22 -24.77 -5.02
C ARG A 44 -6.83 -25.04 -5.58
N ARG A 45 -6.69 -26.16 -6.30
CA ARG A 45 -5.45 -26.61 -6.94
C ARG A 45 -5.04 -25.65 -8.07
N LEU A 46 -3.77 -25.26 -8.07
CA LEU A 46 -3.10 -24.54 -9.16
C LEU A 46 -2.95 -25.43 -10.41
N PRO A 47 -3.13 -24.90 -11.63
CA PRO A 47 -2.78 -25.59 -12.87
C PRO A 47 -1.26 -25.57 -13.14
N PRO A 48 -0.71 -26.56 -13.87
CA PRO A 48 0.73 -26.71 -14.06
C PRO A 48 1.35 -25.65 -14.99
N ALA A 49 2.60 -25.29 -14.68
CA ALA A 49 3.42 -24.32 -15.39
C ALA A 49 3.65 -24.69 -16.87
N ARG A 50 3.57 -23.70 -17.76
CA ARG A 50 3.99 -23.81 -19.17
C ARG A 50 5.44 -23.35 -19.35
N PRO A 51 6.22 -23.96 -20.26
CA PRO A 51 7.64 -23.65 -20.43
C PRO A 51 7.88 -22.34 -21.19
N ARG A 52 8.93 -21.61 -20.76
CA ARG A 52 9.45 -20.38 -21.37
C ARG A 52 10.15 -20.66 -22.71
N PRO A 53 10.08 -19.77 -23.73
CA PRO A 53 10.93 -19.89 -24.91
C PRO A 53 12.30 -19.23 -24.69
N HIS A 54 13.30 -19.83 -25.32
CA HIS A 54 14.72 -19.48 -25.27
C HIS A 54 15.05 -18.22 -26.08
N PHE A 55 15.96 -17.39 -25.53
CA PHE A 55 16.64 -16.32 -26.25
C PHE A 55 17.68 -16.90 -27.22
N LEU A 56 17.69 -16.42 -28.45
CA LEU A 56 18.83 -16.57 -29.38
C LEU A 56 19.25 -15.21 -29.92
N SER A 57 20.56 -15.03 -29.96
CA SER A 57 21.29 -13.85 -30.44
C SER A 57 21.68 -14.00 -31.91
N GLY A 58 21.68 -12.86 -32.63
CA GLY A 58 22.59 -12.59 -33.73
C GLY A 58 22.01 -12.62 -35.15
N ALA A 59 21.99 -11.46 -35.83
CA ALA A 59 22.77 -11.21 -37.05
C ALA A 59 22.40 -9.85 -37.70
N VAL A 60 23.39 -9.27 -38.38
CA VAL A 60 23.49 -7.90 -38.89
C VAL A 60 23.23 -7.84 -40.41
N ARG A 61 22.77 -6.64 -40.85
CA ARG A 61 22.84 -6.00 -42.19
C ARG A 61 21.74 -6.26 -43.23
N GLY A 62 21.13 -5.14 -43.64
CA GLY A 62 20.53 -4.93 -44.95
C GLY A 62 20.10 -3.46 -45.11
N SER A 63 20.88 -2.68 -45.86
CA SER A 63 20.60 -1.26 -46.17
C SER A 63 19.41 -1.14 -47.13
N HIS A 64 18.38 -0.39 -46.76
CA HIS A 64 17.40 0.15 -47.71
C HIS A 64 17.26 1.66 -47.58
N ARG A 65 17.36 2.29 -48.75
CA ARG A 65 17.37 3.73 -49.00
C ARG A 65 16.04 4.39 -48.66
N ASN A 66 16.17 5.65 -48.20
CA ASN A 66 15.21 6.74 -48.16
C ASN A 66 13.80 6.49 -48.71
N ARG A 67 12.84 6.55 -47.80
CA ARG A 67 11.50 7.08 -48.03
C ARG A 67 11.26 8.11 -46.92
N PRO A 68 10.83 9.34 -47.20
CA PRO A 68 10.37 10.22 -46.13
C PRO A 68 9.06 9.62 -45.65
N VAL A 69 9.12 8.89 -44.53
CA VAL A 69 7.94 8.65 -43.72
C VAL A 69 7.65 10.02 -43.12
N ASN A 70 6.54 10.64 -43.54
CA ASN A 70 5.96 11.71 -42.75
C ASN A 70 5.81 11.14 -41.35
N ALA A 71 6.64 11.60 -40.41
CA ALA A 71 6.37 11.41 -39.01
C ALA A 71 5.06 12.17 -38.78
N ASP A 72 3.95 11.44 -38.65
CA ASP A 72 2.70 12.01 -38.18
C ASP A 72 3.03 12.73 -36.88
N ALA A 73 2.87 14.06 -36.90
CA ALA A 73 2.96 14.85 -35.68
C ALA A 73 1.95 14.26 -34.68
N PRO A 74 2.31 14.17 -33.39
CA PRO A 74 1.43 13.55 -32.40
C PRO A 74 0.04 14.21 -32.45
N THR A 75 -0.99 13.39 -32.69
CA THR A 75 -2.37 13.85 -32.84
C THR A 75 -2.91 14.29 -31.49
N ALA A 76 -2.82 15.59 -31.22
CA ALA A 76 -3.42 16.24 -30.07
C ALA A 76 -4.96 16.24 -30.18
N SER A 77 -5.66 15.87 -29.09
CA SER A 77 -7.12 16.01 -29.01
C SER A 77 -7.55 17.48 -28.93
N ASP A 78 -8.84 17.74 -29.14
CA ASP A 78 -9.44 19.01 -28.74
C ASP A 78 -9.25 19.25 -27.23
N PRO A 79 -9.06 20.50 -26.78
CA PRO A 79 -8.96 20.82 -25.37
C PRO A 79 -10.23 20.47 -24.60
N ILE A 80 -10.07 19.84 -23.44
CA ILE A 80 -11.12 19.47 -22.51
C ILE A 80 -11.10 20.48 -21.37
N ARG A 81 -12.26 21.06 -21.04
CA ARG A 81 -12.41 21.96 -19.89
C ARG A 81 -12.69 21.16 -18.62
N VAL A 82 -12.02 21.51 -17.53
CA VAL A 82 -12.23 20.95 -16.19
C VAL A 82 -12.38 22.07 -15.16
N ASP A 83 -13.03 21.79 -14.04
CA ASP A 83 -13.35 22.83 -13.04
C ASP A 83 -12.15 23.14 -12.12
N GLU A 84 -11.35 22.13 -11.80
CA GLU A 84 -10.16 22.28 -10.97
C GLU A 84 -9.17 21.16 -11.24
N VAL A 85 -7.88 21.44 -11.07
CA VAL A 85 -6.82 20.43 -11.12
C VAL A 85 -5.81 20.58 -10.00
N TRP A 86 -5.17 19.46 -9.64
CA TRP A 86 -3.97 19.46 -8.81
C TRP A 86 -2.71 19.20 -9.64
N LEU A 87 -1.80 20.18 -9.70
CA LEU A 87 -0.47 20.06 -10.34
C LEU A 87 0.57 20.80 -9.50
N GLY A 88 1.04 20.13 -8.44
CA GLY A 88 1.89 20.73 -7.41
C GLY A 88 1.16 21.71 -6.49
N GLY A 89 -0.13 21.93 -6.73
CA GLY A 89 -1.01 22.86 -6.04
C GLY A 89 -2.34 22.96 -6.77
N TRP A 90 -3.35 23.50 -6.09
CA TRP A 90 -4.69 23.71 -6.64
C TRP A 90 -4.66 24.76 -7.75
N ARG A 91 -5.34 24.46 -8.85
CA ARG A 91 -5.59 25.38 -9.97
C ARG A 91 -7.07 25.31 -10.27
N GLY A 92 -7.73 26.46 -10.38
CA GLY A 92 -9.14 26.54 -10.74
C GLY A 92 -9.41 26.09 -12.18
N PRO A 93 -10.46 26.63 -12.84
CA PRO A 93 -10.88 26.17 -14.16
C PRO A 93 -9.71 26.10 -15.15
N SER A 94 -9.54 24.93 -15.78
CA SER A 94 -8.35 24.60 -16.57
C SER A 94 -8.71 23.91 -17.88
N LEU A 95 -7.82 24.03 -18.86
CA LEU A 95 -7.86 23.30 -20.12
C LEU A 95 -6.81 22.19 -20.09
N LEU A 96 -7.26 20.97 -20.36
CA LEU A 96 -6.44 19.78 -20.50
C LEU A 96 -6.50 19.28 -21.94
N ARG A 97 -5.58 18.42 -22.32
CA ARG A 97 -5.56 17.80 -23.65
C ARG A 97 -4.94 16.41 -23.56
N VAL A 98 -5.42 15.50 -24.39
CA VAL A 98 -4.77 14.21 -24.60
C VAL A 98 -3.67 14.38 -25.63
N ARG A 99 -2.45 14.01 -25.24
CA ARG A 99 -1.28 14.01 -26.12
C ARG A 99 -0.44 12.77 -25.79
N ASP A 100 -0.03 12.04 -26.82
CA ASP A 100 0.88 10.89 -26.68
C ASP A 100 0.40 9.84 -25.65
N GLY A 101 -0.92 9.66 -25.53
CA GLY A 101 -1.53 8.71 -24.60
C GLY A 101 -1.53 9.17 -23.14
N ALA A 102 -1.34 10.45 -22.86
CA ALA A 102 -1.42 11.04 -21.53
C ALA A 102 -2.32 12.28 -21.51
N LEU A 103 -2.96 12.52 -20.36
CA LEU A 103 -3.67 13.77 -20.08
C LEU A 103 -2.65 14.82 -19.63
N GLU A 104 -2.55 15.90 -20.38
CA GLU A 104 -1.61 17.00 -20.14
C GLU A 104 -2.35 18.31 -19.80
N TYR A 105 -1.72 19.11 -18.95
CA TYR A 105 -2.16 20.47 -18.68
C TYR A 105 -1.77 21.42 -19.80
N LEU A 106 -2.74 22.17 -20.32
CA LEU A 106 -2.51 23.16 -21.37
C LEU A 106 -2.40 24.57 -20.79
N SER A 107 -3.46 25.04 -20.13
CA SER A 107 -3.55 26.42 -19.62
C SER A 107 -4.70 26.57 -18.62
N PRO A 108 -4.81 27.70 -17.90
CA PRO A 108 -6.06 28.10 -17.27
C PRO A 108 -7.16 28.23 -18.31
N ALA A 109 -8.40 27.89 -17.94
CA ALA A 109 -9.57 28.19 -18.75
C ALA A 109 -9.91 29.68 -18.56
N GLY A 110 -9.73 30.47 -19.62
CA GLY A 110 -10.15 31.88 -19.62
C GLY A 110 -11.67 32.05 -19.48
N SER A 111 -12.13 33.28 -19.36
CA SER A 111 -13.56 33.62 -19.28
C SER A 111 -14.33 33.46 -20.60
N ALA A 112 -13.63 33.20 -21.72
CA ALA A 112 -14.24 32.96 -23.01
C ALA A 112 -14.92 31.57 -23.04
N HIS A 113 -16.12 31.50 -23.61
CA HIS A 113 -16.78 30.24 -23.88
C HIS A 113 -15.91 29.37 -24.79
N HIS A 114 -15.49 28.21 -24.28
CA HIS A 114 -14.89 27.16 -25.08
C HIS A 114 -15.99 26.20 -25.54
N ALA A 115 -16.09 25.98 -26.85
CA ALA A 115 -17.07 25.07 -27.44
C ALA A 115 -16.67 23.58 -27.37
N GLY A 116 -15.59 23.26 -26.64
CA GLY A 116 -15.08 21.91 -26.46
C GLY A 116 -15.77 21.13 -25.33
N PRO A 117 -15.45 19.83 -25.20
CA PRO A 117 -15.98 18.98 -24.13
C PRO A 117 -15.64 19.55 -22.74
N ARG A 118 -16.55 19.37 -21.79
CA ARG A 118 -16.35 19.71 -20.37
C ARG A 118 -16.47 18.45 -19.53
N LEU A 119 -15.46 18.17 -18.74
CA LEU A 119 -15.50 17.19 -17.67
C LEU A 119 -15.66 17.95 -16.34
N ALA A 120 -16.87 17.95 -15.79
CA ALA A 120 -17.16 18.65 -14.54
C ALA A 120 -16.48 17.95 -13.34
N GLY A 121 -15.85 18.73 -12.47
CA GLY A 121 -15.16 18.23 -11.28
C GLY A 121 -13.66 18.49 -11.23
N THR A 122 -13.01 17.80 -10.29
CA THR A 122 -11.59 17.96 -9.96
C THR A 122 -10.78 16.81 -10.56
N ILE A 123 -9.66 17.13 -11.21
CA ILE A 123 -8.69 16.14 -11.72
C ILE A 123 -7.40 16.19 -10.90
N LEU A 124 -6.94 15.01 -10.46
CA LEU A 124 -5.71 14.84 -9.71
C LEU A 124 -4.86 13.72 -10.34
N PRO A 125 -3.55 13.68 -10.08
CA PRO A 125 -2.76 12.49 -10.37
C PRO A 125 -3.38 11.27 -9.67
N GLY A 126 -3.22 10.10 -10.28
CA GLY A 126 -3.79 8.85 -9.75
C GLY A 126 -3.35 8.60 -8.31
N PHE A 127 -4.31 8.25 -7.45
CA PHE A 127 -4.03 7.98 -6.05
C PHE A 127 -3.34 6.64 -5.83
N VAL A 128 -2.59 6.59 -4.74
CA VAL A 128 -1.68 5.50 -4.36
C VAL A 128 -1.99 5.05 -2.94
N ASP A 129 -2.11 3.73 -2.75
CA ASP A 129 -2.00 3.14 -1.42
C ASP A 129 -0.58 2.59 -1.24
N SER A 130 0.20 3.20 -0.34
CA SER A 130 1.63 2.90 -0.17
C SER A 130 1.89 1.72 0.78
N HIS A 131 0.85 1.06 1.30
CA HIS A 131 1.00 -0.15 2.12
C HIS A 131 -0.22 -1.05 2.00
N VAL A 132 -0.08 -2.14 1.25
CA VAL A 132 -1.10 -3.20 1.15
C VAL A 132 -0.45 -4.58 1.25
N HIS A 133 -1.28 -5.60 1.46
CA HIS A 133 -0.96 -7.02 1.35
C HIS A 133 -1.97 -7.68 0.40
N LEU A 134 -1.72 -7.60 -0.90
CA LEU A 134 -2.63 -8.06 -1.96
C LEU A 134 -2.94 -9.56 -1.89
N GLY A 135 -2.02 -10.34 -1.32
CA GLY A 135 -2.23 -11.77 -1.10
C GLY A 135 -3.36 -12.11 -0.12
N LEU A 136 -3.81 -11.14 0.68
CA LEU A 136 -4.84 -11.30 1.70
C LEU A 136 -6.23 -10.78 1.26
N VAL A 137 -6.34 -10.13 0.09
CA VAL A 137 -7.55 -9.42 -0.32
C VAL A 137 -7.94 -9.68 -1.77
N ASP A 138 -9.19 -9.38 -2.12
CA ASP A 138 -9.62 -9.25 -3.51
C ASP A 138 -9.37 -7.81 -3.99
N ALA A 139 -8.36 -7.66 -4.84
CA ALA A 139 -7.90 -6.38 -5.35
C ALA A 139 -8.78 -5.78 -6.48
N SER A 140 -9.78 -6.52 -6.98
CA SER A 140 -10.59 -6.09 -8.14
C SER A 140 -11.34 -4.78 -7.93
N GLY A 141 -11.61 -4.41 -6.67
CA GLY A 141 -12.30 -3.17 -6.31
C GLY A 141 -11.41 -1.92 -6.22
N LEU A 142 -10.08 -2.03 -6.34
CA LEU A 142 -9.17 -0.91 -6.05
C LEU A 142 -9.37 0.28 -7.01
N VAL A 143 -9.45 0.02 -8.31
CA VAL A 143 -9.64 1.06 -9.34
C VAL A 143 -10.98 1.77 -9.16
N ALA A 144 -12.05 0.99 -8.97
CA ALA A 144 -13.39 1.52 -8.68
C ALA A 144 -13.44 2.30 -7.35
N GLY A 145 -12.63 1.88 -6.37
CA GLY A 145 -12.45 2.54 -5.08
C GLY A 145 -11.47 3.71 -5.08
N GLY A 146 -11.04 4.19 -6.25
CA GLY A 146 -10.24 5.40 -6.40
C GLY A 146 -8.73 5.21 -6.26
N ILE A 147 -8.23 3.96 -6.20
CA ILE A 147 -6.81 3.64 -6.10
C ILE A 147 -6.28 3.18 -7.46
N SER A 148 -5.34 3.95 -8.02
CA SER A 148 -4.72 3.68 -9.33
C SER A 148 -3.43 2.88 -9.23
N ARG A 149 -2.78 2.93 -8.07
CA ARG A 149 -1.50 2.28 -7.78
C ARG A 149 -1.46 1.79 -6.35
N VAL A 150 -0.75 0.68 -6.12
CA VAL A 150 -0.45 0.18 -4.79
C VAL A 150 1.01 -0.21 -4.65
N VAL A 151 1.50 -0.19 -3.41
CA VAL A 151 2.77 -0.80 -3.01
C VAL A 151 2.47 -1.98 -2.09
N ASP A 152 2.61 -3.19 -2.61
CA ASP A 152 2.52 -4.40 -1.81
C ASP A 152 3.79 -4.58 -0.97
N LEU A 153 3.63 -4.69 0.34
CA LEU A 153 4.74 -4.72 1.28
C LEU A 153 4.95 -6.08 1.93
N GLY A 154 4.55 -7.17 1.27
CA GLY A 154 4.94 -8.50 1.71
C GLY A 154 4.02 -9.60 1.25
N TRP A 155 4.54 -10.48 0.39
CA TRP A 155 3.91 -11.74 0.01
C TRP A 155 4.93 -12.74 -0.58
N ASP A 156 4.47 -13.88 -1.09
CA ASP A 156 5.29 -14.79 -1.90
C ASP A 156 5.82 -14.04 -3.16
N PRO A 157 7.15 -13.90 -3.34
CA PRO A 157 7.73 -13.23 -4.50
C PRO A 157 7.30 -13.80 -5.86
N ALA A 158 7.07 -15.12 -5.93
CA ALA A 158 6.65 -15.78 -7.16
C ALA A 158 5.20 -15.41 -7.54
N VAL A 159 4.36 -15.14 -6.55
CA VAL A 159 2.99 -14.65 -6.75
C VAL A 159 3.03 -13.14 -7.02
N ALA A 160 3.76 -12.39 -6.21
CA ALA A 160 3.77 -10.92 -6.26
C ALA A 160 4.30 -10.37 -7.59
N SER A 161 5.34 -11.01 -8.15
CA SER A 161 5.88 -10.67 -9.48
C SER A 161 4.84 -10.83 -10.61
N GLY A 162 3.79 -11.63 -10.40
CA GLY A 162 2.68 -11.79 -11.33
C GLY A 162 1.65 -10.66 -11.28
N TRP A 163 1.64 -9.82 -10.25
CA TRP A 163 0.75 -8.66 -10.15
C TRP A 163 1.23 -7.48 -10.99
N ALA A 164 2.56 -7.33 -11.10
CA ALA A 164 3.18 -6.30 -11.92
C ALA A 164 2.84 -6.47 -13.41
N GLY A 165 2.72 -5.35 -14.13
CA GLY A 165 2.53 -5.35 -15.58
C GLY A 165 1.10 -5.67 -16.05
N SER A 166 0.10 -5.67 -15.18
CA SER A 166 -1.31 -5.77 -15.56
C SER A 166 -1.76 -4.53 -16.36
N THR A 167 -2.28 -4.72 -17.58
CA THR A 167 -2.60 -3.61 -18.53
C THR A 167 -4.08 -3.44 -18.85
N GLY A 168 -4.98 -4.05 -18.08
CA GLY A 168 -6.43 -3.90 -18.26
C GLY A 168 -6.96 -2.51 -17.85
N PRO A 169 -8.20 -2.16 -18.24
CA PRO A 169 -8.86 -0.93 -17.78
C PRO A 169 -9.06 -0.91 -16.27
N ASP A 170 -9.32 -2.07 -15.66
CA ASP A 170 -9.47 -2.26 -14.21
C ASP A 170 -8.16 -2.65 -13.51
N ALA A 171 -7.02 -2.59 -14.22
CA ALA A 171 -5.74 -2.95 -13.63
C ALA A 171 -5.19 -1.81 -12.77
N VAL A 172 -4.87 -2.15 -11.53
CA VAL A 172 -4.09 -1.29 -10.63
C VAL A 172 -2.61 -1.46 -10.95
N ASP A 173 -1.84 -0.37 -10.94
CA ASP A 173 -0.38 -0.46 -11.04
C ASP A 173 0.17 -1.02 -9.72
N VAL A 174 0.94 -2.10 -9.79
CA VAL A 174 1.50 -2.74 -8.59
C VAL A 174 3.01 -2.59 -8.58
N GLU A 175 3.51 -1.96 -7.53
CA GLU A 175 4.87 -2.13 -7.04
C GLU A 175 4.84 -3.12 -5.89
N PHE A 176 5.90 -3.91 -5.70
CA PHE A 176 5.90 -4.94 -4.66
C PHE A 176 7.29 -5.11 -4.04
N ALA A 177 7.30 -5.52 -2.78
CA ALA A 177 8.51 -5.85 -2.04
C ALA A 177 8.99 -7.30 -2.27
N GLY A 178 8.05 -8.21 -2.51
CA GLY A 178 8.29 -9.64 -2.42
C GLY A 178 8.20 -10.09 -0.96
N ALA A 179 9.15 -10.89 -0.50
CA ALA A 179 9.14 -11.42 0.86
C ALA A 179 9.58 -10.37 1.89
N PHE A 180 9.05 -10.49 3.12
CA PHE A 180 9.61 -9.84 4.29
C PHE A 180 11.02 -10.38 4.56
N LEU A 181 11.99 -9.50 4.75
CA LEU A 181 13.30 -9.87 5.30
C LEU A 181 13.27 -9.63 6.81
N THR A 182 13.60 -10.65 7.61
CA THR A 182 13.51 -10.56 9.08
C THR A 182 14.58 -11.40 9.77
N ALA A 183 14.72 -11.21 11.08
CA ALA A 183 15.61 -12.05 11.89
C ALA A 183 15.10 -13.49 11.97
N ARG A 184 15.98 -14.42 12.32
CA ARG A 184 15.58 -15.82 12.52
C ARG A 184 14.55 -15.94 13.65
N GLY A 185 13.41 -16.55 13.36
CA GLY A 185 12.22 -16.58 14.22
C GLY A 185 11.51 -15.22 14.39
N GLY A 186 11.84 -14.23 13.57
CA GLY A 186 11.27 -12.88 13.63
C GLY A 186 9.91 -12.77 12.94
N TYR A 187 9.20 -11.69 13.23
CA TYR A 187 7.92 -11.37 12.59
C TYR A 187 8.08 -11.18 11.07
N PRO A 188 7.13 -11.63 10.23
CA PRO A 188 5.89 -12.34 10.56
C PRO A 188 5.98 -13.88 10.42
N GLY A 189 7.16 -14.49 10.56
CA GLY A 189 7.40 -15.90 10.19
C GLY A 189 6.53 -16.95 10.88
N ASP A 190 5.93 -16.64 12.02
CA ASP A 190 5.04 -17.50 12.79
C ASP A 190 3.54 -17.17 12.61
N ARG A 191 3.20 -16.13 11.83
CA ARG A 191 1.82 -15.68 11.65
C ARG A 191 1.07 -16.56 10.67
N SER A 192 -0.15 -16.95 11.03
CA SER A 192 -0.98 -17.87 10.25
C SER A 192 -1.42 -17.32 8.89
N TRP A 193 -1.44 -16.00 8.74
CA TRP A 193 -1.74 -15.31 7.49
C TRP A 193 -0.55 -15.25 6.54
N ALA A 194 0.69 -15.39 7.04
CA ALA A 194 1.89 -15.30 6.24
C ALA A 194 2.24 -16.69 5.68
N PRO A 195 2.22 -16.90 4.35
CA PRO A 195 2.75 -18.14 3.79
C PRO A 195 4.27 -18.21 4.04
N PRO A 196 4.86 -19.42 4.18
CA PRO A 196 6.31 -19.56 4.39
C PRO A 196 7.15 -18.83 3.34
N GLU A 197 6.69 -18.81 2.09
CA GLU A 197 7.35 -18.15 0.97
C GLU A 197 7.35 -16.62 1.08
N ALA A 198 6.49 -16.02 1.90
CA ALA A 198 6.47 -14.59 2.14
C ALA A 198 7.54 -14.10 3.12
N VAL A 199 8.36 -14.98 3.71
CA VAL A 199 9.35 -14.59 4.71
C VAL A 199 10.73 -15.15 4.37
N ARG A 200 11.77 -14.34 4.54
CA ARG A 200 13.17 -14.75 4.52
C ARG A 200 13.80 -14.40 5.86
N GLU A 201 14.15 -15.43 6.60
CA GLU A 201 14.82 -15.32 7.89
C GLU A 201 16.34 -15.31 7.73
N LEU A 202 16.97 -14.25 8.20
CA LEU A 202 18.38 -13.95 7.98
C LEU A 202 19.13 -13.82 9.31
N SER A 203 20.39 -14.21 9.31
CA SER A 203 21.30 -14.14 10.46
C SER A 203 22.69 -13.60 10.13
N THR A 204 23.00 -13.34 8.86
CA THR A 204 24.31 -12.86 8.40
C THR A 204 24.18 -11.90 7.21
N GLY A 205 25.17 -11.02 7.00
CA GLY A 205 25.20 -10.11 5.86
C GLY A 205 25.27 -10.82 4.49
N ALA A 206 25.84 -12.03 4.45
CA ALA A 206 25.84 -12.86 3.24
C ALA A 206 24.43 -13.36 2.89
N GLU A 207 23.66 -13.80 3.89
CA GLU A 207 22.25 -14.15 3.70
C GLU A 207 21.42 -12.92 3.30
N ALA A 208 21.71 -11.74 3.86
CA ALA A 208 21.07 -10.49 3.47
C ALA A 208 21.30 -10.14 2.00
N SER A 209 22.56 -10.18 1.55
CA SER A 209 22.90 -9.94 0.14
C SER A 209 22.20 -10.93 -0.80
N ALA A 210 22.14 -12.21 -0.41
CA ALA A 210 21.46 -13.24 -1.20
C ALA A 210 19.95 -13.01 -1.26
N ALA A 211 19.31 -12.64 -0.16
CA ALA A 211 17.87 -12.39 -0.11
C ALA A 211 17.47 -11.13 -0.89
N VAL A 212 18.27 -10.06 -0.83
CA VAL A 212 18.06 -8.87 -1.68
C VAL A 212 18.20 -9.23 -3.16
N ALA A 213 19.25 -9.98 -3.53
CA ALA A 213 19.44 -10.43 -4.91
C ALA A 213 18.29 -11.33 -5.39
N GLU A 214 17.71 -12.14 -4.49
CA GLU A 214 16.49 -12.91 -4.78
C GLU A 214 15.32 -11.97 -5.12
N MET A 215 15.05 -10.95 -4.29
CA MET A 215 13.95 -9.99 -4.53
C MET A 215 14.14 -9.22 -5.84
N VAL A 216 15.37 -8.79 -6.14
CA VAL A 216 15.75 -8.19 -7.43
C VAL A 216 15.46 -9.16 -8.58
N GLY A 217 15.78 -10.44 -8.41
CA GLY A 217 15.51 -11.49 -9.41
C GLY A 217 14.02 -11.67 -9.73
N PHE A 218 13.14 -11.39 -8.77
CA PHE A 218 11.68 -11.36 -8.98
C PHE A 218 11.17 -10.03 -9.53
N GLY A 219 11.99 -8.98 -9.55
CA GLY A 219 11.62 -7.64 -10.02
C GLY A 219 10.98 -6.76 -8.94
N ALA A 220 11.31 -6.98 -7.67
CA ALA A 220 10.83 -6.15 -6.57
C ALA A 220 11.24 -4.67 -6.77
N SER A 221 10.34 -3.76 -6.41
CA SER A 221 10.56 -2.31 -6.49
C SER A 221 11.10 -1.70 -5.20
N VAL A 222 11.10 -2.48 -4.12
CA VAL A 222 11.43 -2.08 -2.74
C VAL A 222 11.84 -3.30 -1.94
N ILE A 223 12.60 -3.14 -0.86
CA ILE A 223 12.88 -4.20 0.11
C ILE A 223 12.05 -3.95 1.37
N LYS A 224 11.24 -4.93 1.79
CA LYS A 224 10.54 -4.87 3.07
C LYS A 224 11.35 -5.58 4.14
N ILE A 225 11.59 -4.88 5.25
CA ILE A 225 12.18 -5.47 6.46
C ILE A 225 11.20 -5.43 7.63
N ALA A 226 11.41 -6.30 8.62
CA ALA A 226 10.66 -6.31 9.86
C ALA A 226 11.56 -6.21 11.10
N LEU A 227 11.31 -5.18 11.90
CA LEU A 227 11.88 -4.90 13.21
C LEU A 227 10.74 -4.86 14.23
N ASN A 228 10.21 -6.03 14.59
CA ASN A 228 9.15 -6.15 15.59
C ASN A 228 9.66 -6.87 16.84
N SER A 229 10.13 -6.12 17.83
CA SER A 229 10.65 -6.71 19.07
C SER A 229 9.57 -7.18 20.04
N GLU A 230 8.31 -6.82 19.81
CA GLU A 230 7.16 -7.29 20.59
C GLU A 230 6.66 -8.67 20.09
N ALA A 231 6.93 -8.99 18.83
CA ALA A 231 6.45 -10.22 18.16
C ALA A 231 7.56 -11.20 17.77
N GLY A 232 8.82 -10.94 18.09
CA GLY A 232 9.93 -11.87 17.83
C GLY A 232 11.31 -11.22 17.96
N PRO A 233 12.39 -11.98 17.69
CA PRO A 233 13.73 -11.44 17.58
C PRO A 233 13.83 -10.41 16.45
N VAL A 234 14.75 -9.46 16.62
CA VAL A 234 15.16 -8.48 15.61
C VAL A 234 16.67 -8.55 15.43
N TRP A 235 17.19 -8.08 14.29
CA TRP A 235 18.63 -8.05 14.03
C TRP A 235 19.39 -7.15 15.01
N SER A 236 20.69 -7.37 15.11
CA SER A 236 21.61 -6.36 15.65
C SER A 236 21.70 -5.16 14.70
N ASP A 237 22.20 -4.02 15.19
CA ASP A 237 22.40 -2.83 14.35
C ASP A 237 23.35 -3.11 13.18
N ALA A 238 24.44 -3.85 13.42
CA ALA A 238 25.39 -4.22 12.36
C ALA A 238 24.74 -5.03 11.22
N LEU A 239 23.86 -5.99 11.55
CA LEU A 239 23.18 -6.77 10.51
C LEU A 239 22.05 -5.98 9.84
N LEU A 240 21.38 -5.08 10.56
CA LEU A 240 20.43 -4.14 9.96
C LEU A 240 21.14 -3.23 8.94
N GLU A 241 22.30 -2.68 9.29
CA GLU A 241 23.14 -1.89 8.39
C GLU A 241 23.58 -2.70 7.16
N ASP A 242 23.99 -3.96 7.33
CA ASP A 242 24.32 -4.86 6.20
C ASP A 242 23.13 -5.07 5.26
N VAL A 243 21.92 -5.26 5.80
CA VAL A 243 20.69 -5.43 5.00
C VAL A 243 20.36 -4.16 4.22
N VAL A 244 20.41 -3.00 4.86
CA VAL A 244 20.14 -1.71 4.20
C VAL A 244 21.21 -1.43 3.13
N ALA A 245 22.48 -1.66 3.43
CA ALA A 245 23.57 -1.51 2.47
C ALA A 245 23.41 -2.43 1.26
N ALA A 246 22.96 -3.67 1.45
CA ALA A 246 22.68 -4.60 0.34
C ALA A 246 21.52 -4.10 -0.56
N ALA A 247 20.46 -3.55 0.03
CA ALA A 247 19.35 -2.95 -0.71
C ALA A 247 19.79 -1.72 -1.52
N HIS A 248 20.56 -0.82 -0.91
CA HIS A 248 21.11 0.37 -1.56
C HIS A 248 22.09 0.01 -2.68
N ALA A 249 22.91 -1.03 -2.52
CA ALA A 249 23.79 -1.53 -3.58
C ALA A 249 23.02 -2.10 -4.78
N ALA A 250 21.75 -2.44 -4.60
CA ALA A 250 20.83 -2.87 -5.65
C ALA A 250 19.92 -1.73 -6.16
N ASP A 251 20.17 -0.48 -5.76
CA ASP A 251 19.36 0.70 -6.07
C ASP A 251 17.88 0.56 -5.65
N LEU A 252 17.60 -0.23 -4.60
CA LEU A 252 16.25 -0.42 -4.07
C LEU A 252 16.05 0.32 -2.75
N PRO A 253 14.93 1.06 -2.56
CA PRO A 253 14.57 1.62 -1.28
C PRO A 253 14.18 0.52 -0.29
N VAL A 254 14.28 0.81 1.00
CA VAL A 254 13.88 -0.04 2.11
C VAL A 254 12.64 0.55 2.80
N VAL A 255 11.67 -0.32 3.08
CA VAL A 255 10.52 -0.03 3.93
C VAL A 255 10.60 -0.90 5.17
N ALA A 256 10.54 -0.30 6.37
CA ALA A 256 10.63 -1.04 7.62
C ALA A 256 9.29 -1.10 8.36
N HIS A 257 8.87 -2.31 8.73
CA HIS A 257 7.99 -2.49 9.89
C HIS A 257 8.79 -2.27 11.16
N ALA A 258 8.41 -1.29 11.96
CA ALA A 258 9.10 -0.94 13.20
C ALA A 258 8.12 -0.91 14.37
N GLU A 259 8.15 -1.94 15.20
CA GLU A 259 7.30 -2.08 16.38
C GLU A 259 8.11 -2.56 17.58
N GLY A 260 7.84 -1.93 18.72
CA GLY A 260 8.54 -2.16 19.97
C GLY A 260 9.53 -1.03 20.28
N PRO A 261 9.96 -0.91 21.55
CA PRO A 261 10.73 0.25 21.99
C PRO A 261 12.02 0.45 21.19
N GLY A 262 12.22 1.68 20.70
CA GLY A 262 13.38 2.12 19.95
C GLY A 262 13.47 1.63 18.50
N GLN A 263 12.59 0.73 18.02
CA GLN A 263 12.74 0.15 16.68
C GLN A 263 12.58 1.19 15.56
N ALA A 264 11.70 2.16 15.74
CA ALA A 264 11.52 3.25 14.77
C ALA A 264 12.83 4.03 14.56
N MET A 265 13.50 4.41 15.66
CA MET A 265 14.75 5.17 15.57
C MET A 265 15.94 4.34 15.11
N ARG A 266 15.95 3.03 15.39
CA ARG A 266 16.94 2.11 14.80
C ARG A 266 16.81 2.05 13.27
N ALA A 267 15.58 1.95 12.75
CA ALA A 267 15.34 1.98 11.30
C ALA A 267 15.77 3.30 10.66
N VAL A 268 15.43 4.43 11.30
CA VAL A 268 15.83 5.78 10.83
C VAL A 268 17.36 5.94 10.83
N ALA A 269 18.04 5.47 11.88
CA ALA A 269 19.50 5.53 11.98
C ALA A 269 20.20 4.68 10.92
N ALA A 270 19.63 3.52 10.59
CA ALA A 270 20.14 2.63 9.55
C ALA A 270 19.95 3.16 8.12
N GLY A 271 19.18 4.24 7.93
CA GLY A 271 18.98 4.87 6.62
C GLY A 271 17.83 4.28 5.80
N VAL A 272 16.81 3.71 6.45
CA VAL A 272 15.58 3.24 5.80
C VAL A 272 14.81 4.42 5.19
N GLU A 273 14.34 4.27 3.95
CA GLU A 273 13.60 5.30 3.21
C GLU A 273 12.20 5.55 3.75
N THR A 274 11.51 4.49 4.20
CA THR A 274 10.12 4.59 4.68
C THR A 274 9.86 3.75 5.92
N LEU A 275 9.19 4.31 6.92
CA LEU A 275 8.59 3.53 8.00
C LEU A 275 7.16 3.14 7.64
N ALA A 276 6.85 1.87 7.84
CA ALA A 276 5.53 1.30 7.72
C ALA A 276 5.25 0.55 9.02
N HIS A 277 4.78 1.19 10.09
CA HIS A 277 3.78 2.27 10.09
C HIS A 277 4.32 3.61 10.62
N THR A 278 3.45 4.62 10.73
CA THR A 278 3.65 5.77 11.64
C THR A 278 4.00 5.23 13.04
N PRO A 279 5.13 5.62 13.66
CA PRO A 279 5.52 5.09 14.96
C PRO A 279 4.43 5.26 16.03
N TRP A 280 4.09 4.18 16.73
CA TRP A 280 2.98 4.16 17.70
C TRP A 280 3.29 3.48 19.04
N THR A 281 4.36 2.68 19.11
CA THR A 281 4.74 1.98 20.35
C THR A 281 5.00 2.98 21.48
N GLU A 282 5.70 4.06 21.16
CA GLU A 282 6.03 5.14 22.07
C GLU A 282 5.88 6.51 21.40
N ARG A 283 5.70 7.52 22.25
CA ARG A 283 5.75 8.90 21.79
C ARG A 283 7.21 9.28 21.57
N LEU A 284 7.56 9.59 20.34
CA LEU A 284 8.91 10.03 20.00
C LEU A 284 9.18 11.42 20.58
N THR A 285 10.42 11.66 21.01
CA THR A 285 10.89 12.99 21.40
C THR A 285 10.89 13.94 20.20
N ASP A 286 10.94 15.24 20.44
CA ASP A 286 10.91 16.22 19.35
C ASP A 286 12.17 16.14 18.47
N ASP A 287 13.33 15.79 19.06
CA ASP A 287 14.58 15.55 18.34
C ASP A 287 14.50 14.30 17.44
N GLU A 288 13.86 13.23 17.91
CA GLU A 288 13.63 12.01 17.13
C GLU A 288 12.68 12.24 15.96
N VAL A 289 11.61 13.01 16.18
CA VAL A 289 10.68 13.41 15.12
C VAL A 289 11.37 14.30 14.09
N ALA A 290 12.17 15.28 14.52
CA ALA A 290 12.95 16.13 13.63
C ALA A 290 13.99 15.33 12.82
N ALA A 291 14.68 14.40 13.45
CA ALA A 291 15.63 13.50 12.78
C ALA A 291 14.93 12.63 11.74
N SER A 292 13.74 12.12 12.04
CA SER A 292 12.93 11.33 11.11
C SER A 292 12.45 12.17 9.91
N ALA A 293 11.90 13.36 10.16
CA ALA A 293 11.40 14.27 9.12
C ALA A 293 12.48 14.66 8.09
N ALA A 294 13.74 14.73 8.51
CA ALA A 294 14.86 15.03 7.64
C ALA A 294 15.38 13.83 6.81
N ARG A 295 14.99 12.58 7.15
CA ARG A 295 15.67 11.36 6.66
C ARG A 295 14.77 10.37 5.95
N CYS A 296 13.51 10.22 6.38
CA CYS A 296 12.63 9.20 5.83
C CYS A 296 11.18 9.68 5.68
N ALA A 297 10.40 8.90 4.94
CA ALA A 297 8.96 9.04 4.87
C ALA A 297 8.26 8.13 5.88
N TRP A 298 7.05 8.50 6.31
CA TRP A 298 6.19 7.63 7.11
C TRP A 298 4.93 7.30 6.33
N THR A 299 4.60 6.01 6.23
CA THR A 299 3.30 5.57 5.74
C THR A 299 2.29 5.64 6.87
N SER A 300 1.15 6.29 6.61
CA SER A 300 0.19 6.69 7.63
C SER A 300 -0.36 5.53 8.44
N THR A 301 -1.12 4.62 7.81
CA THR A 301 -1.68 3.39 8.39
C THR A 301 -2.24 3.58 9.82
N LEU A 302 -2.96 4.67 10.05
CA LEU A 302 -3.44 5.06 11.38
C LEU A 302 -4.66 4.24 11.81
N ASP A 303 -5.53 3.88 10.85
CA ASP A 303 -6.80 3.18 11.08
C ASP A 303 -6.61 1.74 11.58
N ILE A 304 -5.42 1.15 11.40
CA ILE A 304 -5.10 -0.20 11.91
C ILE A 304 -5.19 -0.25 13.45
N HIS A 305 -5.07 0.90 14.12
CA HIS A 305 -5.17 1.00 15.57
C HIS A 305 -6.64 1.07 16.03
N GLY A 306 -7.37 -0.02 15.75
CA GLY A 306 -8.73 -0.27 16.26
C GLY A 306 -9.87 -0.05 15.26
N TRP A 307 -9.59 0.29 14.00
CA TRP A 307 -10.57 0.37 12.92
C TRP A 307 -11.81 1.22 13.27
N GLY A 308 -11.57 2.37 13.89
CA GLY A 308 -12.58 3.29 14.43
C GLY A 308 -12.79 3.21 15.95
N ASP A 309 -12.32 2.13 16.61
CA ASP A 309 -12.29 2.02 18.07
C ASP A 309 -10.94 2.50 18.62
N ARG A 310 -10.89 3.80 18.95
CA ARG A 310 -9.64 4.51 19.27
C ARG A 310 -9.05 4.08 20.61
N GLY A 311 -7.73 4.01 20.68
CA GLY A 311 -7.00 3.75 21.91
C GLY A 311 -5.60 4.36 21.90
N ARG A 312 -4.80 4.06 22.94
CA ARG A 312 -3.48 4.69 23.16
C ARG A 312 -2.53 4.61 21.96
N ALA A 313 -2.53 3.48 21.23
CA ALA A 313 -1.71 3.32 20.03
C ALA A 313 -2.10 4.34 18.95
N TYR A 314 -3.40 4.48 18.68
CA TYR A 314 -3.94 5.49 17.76
C TYR A 314 -3.54 6.90 18.20
N ASP A 315 -3.76 7.26 19.46
CA ASP A 315 -3.45 8.59 19.98
C ASP A 315 -1.94 8.92 19.87
N THR A 316 -1.08 7.92 20.10
CA THR A 316 0.38 8.07 19.98
C THR A 316 0.79 8.26 18.52
N ALA A 317 0.22 7.48 17.60
CA ALA A 317 0.47 7.60 16.17
C ALA A 317 0.03 8.98 15.63
N ILE A 318 -1.15 9.46 16.03
CA ILE A 318 -1.66 10.79 15.65
C ILE A 318 -0.72 11.90 16.14
N ASP A 319 -0.31 11.90 17.41
CA ASP A 319 0.61 12.90 17.96
C ASP A 319 1.97 12.89 17.26
N ASN A 320 2.56 11.70 17.05
CA ASN A 320 3.83 11.56 16.34
C ASN A 320 3.71 12.08 14.90
N LEU A 321 2.68 11.65 14.15
CA LEU A 321 2.50 12.04 12.75
C LEU A 321 2.26 13.54 12.60
N GLY A 322 1.46 14.14 13.48
CA GLY A 322 1.17 15.57 13.41
C GLY A 322 2.42 16.42 13.62
N ARG A 323 3.27 16.05 14.59
CA ARG A 323 4.58 16.72 14.79
C ARG A 323 5.53 16.50 13.62
N PHE A 324 5.57 15.29 13.07
CA PHE A 324 6.38 14.96 11.90
C PHE A 324 5.96 15.78 10.67
N ALA A 325 4.66 15.84 10.38
CA ALA A 325 4.10 16.61 9.28
C ALA A 325 4.33 18.13 9.47
N ALA A 326 4.21 18.65 10.69
CA ALA A 326 4.48 20.05 11.01
C ALA A 326 5.94 20.47 10.74
N LEU A 327 6.88 19.52 10.78
CA LEU A 327 8.28 19.73 10.41
C LEU A 327 8.55 19.52 8.90
N GLY A 328 7.52 19.31 8.09
CA GLY A 328 7.64 19.04 6.66
C GLY A 328 8.04 17.60 6.33
N GLY A 329 7.90 16.68 7.29
CA GLY A 329 8.14 15.25 7.07
C GLY A 329 7.25 14.70 5.96
N ARG A 330 7.81 13.78 5.16
CA ARG A 330 7.10 13.20 4.02
C ARG A 330 6.13 12.12 4.48
N VAL A 331 4.83 12.41 4.42
CA VAL A 331 3.76 11.45 4.72
C VAL A 331 3.33 10.75 3.43
N LEU A 332 3.16 9.43 3.49
CA LEU A 332 2.58 8.61 2.44
C LEU A 332 1.26 8.04 2.93
N TYR A 333 0.20 8.16 2.15
CA TYR A 333 -1.05 7.47 2.45
C TYR A 333 -0.83 5.96 2.29
N GLY A 334 -1.22 5.20 3.31
CA GLY A 334 -1.34 3.75 3.20
C GLY A 334 -2.30 3.19 4.23
N THR A 335 -2.94 2.07 3.91
CA THR A 335 -4.01 1.51 4.74
C THR A 335 -3.65 0.22 5.47
N ASP A 336 -2.58 -0.45 5.04
CA ASP A 336 -2.27 -1.83 5.42
C ASP A 336 -3.40 -2.79 4.99
N LEU A 337 -3.97 -2.57 3.79
CA LEU A 337 -5.08 -3.36 3.26
C LEU A 337 -4.74 -4.86 3.27
N GLY A 338 -5.51 -5.62 4.05
CA GLY A 338 -5.21 -7.02 4.38
C GLY A 338 -5.11 -7.25 5.89
N ASN A 339 -4.85 -6.18 6.66
CA ASN A 339 -4.83 -6.18 8.11
C ASN A 339 -6.17 -5.68 8.70
N GLY A 340 -7.10 -6.62 8.90
CA GLY A 340 -8.40 -6.35 9.52
C GLY A 340 -9.50 -5.90 8.54
N PRO A 341 -10.65 -5.39 9.05
CA PRO A 341 -11.84 -5.05 8.28
C PRO A 341 -11.71 -3.71 7.54
N LEU A 342 -10.75 -3.64 6.62
CA LEU A 342 -10.48 -2.45 5.81
C LEU A 342 -11.32 -2.47 4.52
N PRO A 343 -11.88 -1.32 4.09
CA PRO A 343 -12.54 -1.24 2.80
C PRO A 343 -11.52 -1.38 1.67
N VAL A 344 -11.91 -2.01 0.55
CA VAL A 344 -11.12 -2.00 -0.68
C VAL A 344 -11.26 -0.63 -1.35
N GLY A 345 -10.14 0.04 -1.60
CA GLY A 345 -10.09 1.40 -2.15
C GLY A 345 -9.68 2.43 -1.09
N LEU A 346 -10.06 3.69 -1.31
CA LEU A 346 -9.80 4.75 -0.33
C LEU A 346 -10.53 4.49 0.99
N ASN A 347 -9.77 4.43 2.06
CA ASN A 347 -10.28 4.36 3.42
C ASN A 347 -10.59 5.77 3.96
N ALA A 348 -11.88 6.08 4.11
CA ALA A 348 -12.35 7.35 4.66
C ALA A 348 -11.93 7.58 6.13
N ARG A 349 -11.78 6.52 6.94
CA ARG A 349 -11.30 6.64 8.32
C ARG A 349 -9.82 7.03 8.36
N GLU A 350 -9.02 6.45 7.47
CA GLU A 350 -7.60 6.82 7.33
C GLU A 350 -7.44 8.29 6.89
N LEU A 351 -8.25 8.72 5.91
CA LEU A 351 -8.26 10.12 5.46
C LEU A 351 -8.68 11.09 6.59
N ALA A 352 -9.67 10.70 7.40
CA ALA A 352 -10.07 11.48 8.56
C ALA A 352 -8.97 11.53 9.63
N ALA A 353 -8.27 10.42 9.87
CA ALA A 353 -7.16 10.33 10.81
C ALA A 353 -5.96 11.22 10.39
N LEU A 354 -5.66 11.27 9.09
CA LEU A 354 -4.66 12.20 8.57
C LEU A 354 -5.05 13.68 8.76
N GLY A 355 -6.33 14.01 8.55
CA GLY A 355 -6.86 15.34 8.86
C GLY A 355 -6.77 15.67 10.36
N GLU A 356 -7.03 14.70 11.23
CA GLU A 356 -6.89 14.84 12.69
C GLU A 356 -5.43 15.04 13.12
N ALA A 357 -4.47 14.41 12.44
CA ALA A 357 -3.05 14.70 12.60
C ALA A 357 -2.63 16.09 12.08
N GLY A 358 -3.56 16.89 11.55
CA GLY A 358 -3.33 18.29 11.16
C GLY A 358 -2.90 18.48 9.70
N LEU A 359 -2.99 17.46 8.85
CA LEU A 359 -2.70 17.62 7.42
C LEU A 359 -3.78 18.48 6.75
N SER A 360 -3.35 19.49 6.00
CA SER A 360 -4.26 20.25 5.14
C SER A 360 -4.74 19.41 3.96
N THR A 361 -5.78 19.85 3.25
CA THR A 361 -6.24 19.19 2.01
C THR A 361 -5.11 19.06 0.98
N GLY A 362 -4.22 20.05 0.89
CA GLY A 362 -3.06 19.97 0.01
C GLY A 362 -2.02 18.91 0.44
N ASP A 363 -1.84 18.72 1.75
CA ASP A 363 -0.95 17.69 2.29
C ASP A 363 -1.53 16.30 2.10
N LEU A 364 -2.85 16.14 2.27
CA LEU A 364 -3.56 14.88 1.99
C LEU A 364 -3.39 14.46 0.53
N VAL A 365 -3.58 15.38 -0.42
CA VAL A 365 -3.34 15.09 -1.84
C VAL A 365 -1.88 14.72 -2.09
N ARG A 366 -0.92 15.41 -1.46
CA ARG A 366 0.51 15.05 -1.56
C ARG A 366 0.80 13.64 -1.02
N ALA A 367 0.15 13.24 0.08
CA ALA A 367 0.31 11.90 0.64
C ALA A 367 -0.29 10.81 -0.26
N LEU A 368 -1.33 11.14 -1.02
CA LEU A 368 -2.03 10.22 -1.92
C LEU A 368 -1.37 10.02 -3.30
N ILE A 369 -0.40 10.84 -3.69
CA ILE A 369 0.16 10.80 -5.06
C ILE A 369 1.66 10.54 -5.10
N ARG A 370 2.14 9.84 -6.14
CA ARG A 370 3.59 9.65 -6.36
C ARG A 370 4.29 10.89 -6.93
N SER A 371 3.61 11.63 -7.80
CA SER A 371 4.20 12.76 -8.50
C SER A 371 3.16 13.87 -8.71
N SER A 372 3.63 15.10 -8.67
CA SER A 372 2.79 16.30 -8.79
C SER A 372 2.77 16.89 -10.20
N GLY A 373 3.48 16.27 -11.15
CA GLY A 373 3.84 16.91 -12.44
C GLY A 373 3.09 16.41 -13.67
N SER A 374 2.32 15.31 -13.58
CA SER A 374 1.58 14.76 -14.71
C SER A 374 0.39 13.92 -14.25
N PHE A 375 -0.67 13.90 -15.04
CA PHE A 375 -1.83 13.02 -14.83
C PHE A 375 -1.61 11.63 -15.46
N GLY A 376 -0.85 11.54 -16.54
CA GLY A 376 -0.61 10.28 -17.26
C GLY A 376 -1.85 9.73 -17.96
N ALA A 377 -1.86 8.42 -18.20
CA ALA A 377 -2.95 7.72 -18.90
C ALA A 377 -4.12 7.32 -17.99
N ARG A 378 -3.88 7.25 -16.67
CA ARG A 378 -4.88 7.00 -15.62
C ARG A 378 -4.72 8.04 -14.53
N PHE A 379 -5.80 8.70 -14.18
CA PHE A 379 -5.81 9.81 -13.23
C PHE A 379 -7.01 9.70 -12.30
N THR A 380 -6.98 10.45 -11.21
CA THR A 380 -8.11 10.54 -10.30
C THR A 380 -9.08 11.62 -10.78
N TRP A 381 -10.36 11.29 -10.83
CA TRP A 381 -11.43 12.26 -11.02
C TRP A 381 -12.38 12.23 -9.84
N ILE A 382 -12.79 13.41 -9.39
CA ILE A 382 -13.81 13.58 -8.37
C ILE A 382 -14.95 14.43 -8.96
N PRO A 383 -16.16 13.85 -9.15
CA PRO A 383 -17.27 14.56 -9.77
C PRO A 383 -17.80 15.71 -8.92
N GLY A 384 -18.50 16.63 -9.60
CA GLY A 384 -19.23 17.73 -8.97
C GLY A 384 -18.45 19.03 -8.91
N GLU A 385 -19.16 20.17 -8.93
CA GLU A 385 -18.53 21.49 -8.89
C GLU A 385 -17.72 21.68 -7.61
N VAL A 386 -16.58 22.37 -7.71
CA VAL A 386 -15.77 22.72 -6.56
C VAL A 386 -16.56 23.72 -5.71
N ALA A 387 -17.11 23.24 -4.60
CA ALA A 387 -17.72 24.12 -3.62
C ALA A 387 -16.63 25.03 -3.02
N PRO A 388 -16.82 26.36 -2.98
CA PRO A 388 -15.96 27.24 -2.20
C PRO A 388 -15.91 26.75 -0.75
N GLY A 389 -14.71 26.49 -0.22
CA GLY A 389 -14.55 26.03 1.17
C GLY A 389 -14.80 24.54 1.41
N ARG A 390 -14.37 23.64 0.50
CA ARG A 390 -14.23 22.21 0.82
C ARG A 390 -13.30 22.02 2.02
N GLU A 391 -13.88 21.93 3.21
CA GLU A 391 -13.19 21.61 4.45
C GLU A 391 -13.17 20.10 4.68
N GLY A 392 -12.02 19.58 5.13
CA GLY A 392 -11.84 18.18 5.47
C GLY A 392 -11.52 17.25 4.28
N ALA A 393 -11.24 15.99 4.62
CA ALA A 393 -10.72 14.98 3.70
C ALA A 393 -11.81 14.10 3.06
N SER A 394 -13.04 14.13 3.56
CA SER A 394 -14.09 13.16 3.24
C SER A 394 -14.50 13.17 1.77
N TRP A 395 -14.44 14.31 1.11
CA TRP A 395 -14.76 14.40 -0.32
C TRP A 395 -13.73 13.68 -1.21
N LEU A 396 -12.50 13.47 -0.73
CA LEU A 396 -11.49 12.70 -1.48
C LEU A 396 -11.91 11.23 -1.60
N SER A 397 -12.70 10.70 -0.66
CA SER A 397 -13.17 9.30 -0.70
C SER A 397 -14.25 9.04 -1.75
N THR A 398 -14.71 10.07 -2.47
CA THR A 398 -15.62 9.91 -3.64
C THR A 398 -14.85 9.88 -4.96
N ALA A 399 -13.52 9.78 -4.91
CA ALA A 399 -12.68 9.64 -6.08
C ALA A 399 -12.92 8.34 -6.83
N SER A 400 -12.77 8.42 -8.15
CA SER A 400 -12.70 7.26 -9.03
C SER A 400 -11.48 7.38 -9.93
N VAL A 401 -10.89 6.24 -10.30
CA VAL A 401 -9.84 6.22 -11.31
C VAL A 401 -10.49 6.29 -12.69
N VAL A 402 -10.02 7.21 -13.51
CA VAL A 402 -10.47 7.40 -14.89
C VAL A 402 -9.28 7.17 -15.82
N SER A 403 -9.53 6.46 -16.92
CA SER A 403 -8.59 6.28 -18.02
C SER A 403 -8.96 7.20 -19.16
N LEU A 404 -8.05 7.43 -20.11
CA LEU A 404 -8.38 8.20 -21.31
C LEU A 404 -9.58 7.63 -22.09
N VAL A 405 -9.74 6.30 -22.10
CA VAL A 405 -10.87 5.63 -22.77
C VAL A 405 -12.18 5.88 -22.04
N THR A 406 -12.20 5.66 -20.72
CA THR A 406 -13.42 5.87 -19.92
C THR A 406 -13.76 7.34 -19.73
N MET A 407 -12.80 8.24 -19.90
CA MET A 407 -13.02 9.69 -19.85
C MET A 407 -13.93 10.16 -20.99
N GLU A 408 -13.73 9.67 -22.21
CA GLU A 408 -14.54 10.05 -23.38
C GLU A 408 -16.02 9.67 -23.18
N GLU A 409 -16.30 8.58 -22.47
CA GLU A 409 -17.66 8.13 -22.14
C GLU A 409 -18.37 9.04 -21.13
N ILE A 410 -17.63 9.82 -20.33
CA ILE A 410 -18.23 10.68 -19.28
C ILE A 410 -18.86 11.96 -19.86
N TYR A 411 -18.31 12.49 -20.95
CA TYR A 411 -18.78 13.73 -21.58
C TYR A 411 -19.34 13.56 -23.00
N SER A 412 -19.35 12.33 -23.53
CA SER A 412 -20.15 11.96 -24.71
C SER A 412 -21.63 11.88 -24.35
#